data_AF-A0A1B9L045-F1
#
_entry.id   AF-A0A1B9L045-F1
#
_cell.length_a   1.000
_cell.length_b   1.000
_cell.length_c   1.000
_cell.angle_alpha   90.00
_cell.angle_beta   90.00
_cell.angle_gamma   90.00
#
_symmetry.space_group_name_H-M   'P 1'
#
loop_
_entity.id
_entity.type
_entity.pdbx_description
1 polymer ?
#
loop_
_entity_poly.entity_id
_entity_poly.type
_entity_poly.pdbx_seq_one_letter_code
_entity_poly.pdbx_strand_id
1 'polypeptide(L)'
;MNKLNLLILCLALVLTGCATKNYGRQGELTQYEKDTMTCREIALEQAKIEGFKEHVEKESQFDGRSVLSFLGDFGVGNVIEKGEALKSANRRLEQLKDVEKQKECGEE
;
A
#
# COMPACT_ATOMS: atom_id res chain seq x y z
N MET A 1 35.93 -17.76 -21.57
CA MET A 1 35.29 -17.11 -20.43
C MET A 1 35.84 -17.74 -19.17
N ASN A 2 36.62 -17.02 -18.36
CA ASN A 2 37.32 -17.62 -17.22
C ASN A 2 36.30 -18.02 -16.13
N LYS A 3 36.57 -19.10 -15.39
CA LYS A 3 35.67 -19.58 -14.31
C LYS A 3 35.34 -18.47 -13.29
N LEU A 4 36.29 -17.56 -13.07
CA LEU A 4 36.12 -16.37 -12.23
C LEU A 4 35.08 -15.39 -12.78
N ASN A 5 35.05 -15.17 -14.10
CA ASN A 5 34.08 -14.26 -14.73
C ASN A 5 32.66 -14.84 -14.70
N LEU A 6 32.52 -16.17 -14.79
CA LEU A 6 31.22 -16.83 -14.65
C LEU A 6 30.67 -16.72 -13.22
N LEU A 7 31.56 -16.85 -12.22
CA LEU A 7 31.19 -16.75 -10.80
C LEU A 7 30.78 -15.31 -10.42
N ILE A 8 31.48 -14.31 -10.96
CA ILE A 8 31.12 -12.88 -10.80
C ILE A 8 29.76 -12.59 -11.46
N LEU A 9 29.49 -13.14 -12.65
CA LEU A 9 28.21 -12.95 -13.33
C LEU A 9 27.05 -13.58 -12.55
N CYS A 10 27.22 -14.80 -12.02
CA CYS A 10 26.22 -15.43 -11.16
C CYS A 10 25.97 -14.64 -9.88
N LEU A 11 27.01 -14.09 -9.25
CA LEU A 11 26.86 -13.30 -8.03
C LEU A 11 26.14 -11.96 -8.29
N ALA A 12 26.37 -11.34 -9.45
CA ALA A 12 25.68 -10.12 -9.86
C ALA A 12 24.17 -10.33 -10.09
N LEU A 13 23.76 -11.51 -10.57
CA LEU A 13 22.35 -11.85 -10.80
C LEU A 13 21.55 -12.09 -9.50
N VAL A 14 22.21 -12.45 -8.40
CA VAL A 14 21.54 -12.66 -7.10
C VAL A 14 21.28 -11.32 -6.39
N LEU A 15 22.03 -10.27 -6.71
CA LEU A 15 21.89 -8.94 -6.10
C LEU A 15 20.74 -8.08 -6.68
N THR A 16 20.12 -8.50 -7.79
CA THR A 16 18.99 -7.75 -8.39
C THR A 16 17.65 -8.00 -7.68
N GLY A 17 17.66 -8.67 -6.52
CA GLY A 17 16.47 -9.22 -5.88
C GLY A 17 15.81 -8.43 -4.74
N CYS A 18 16.11 -7.14 -4.58
CA CYS A 18 15.55 -6.34 -3.47
C CYS A 18 14.59 -5.22 -3.92
N ALA A 19 13.84 -5.42 -5.01
CA ALA A 19 12.95 -4.41 -5.58
C ALA A 19 11.46 -4.63 -5.23
N THR A 20 11.14 -5.04 -4.00
CA THR A 20 9.74 -5.03 -3.55
C THR A 20 9.28 -3.58 -3.41
N LYS A 21 8.21 -3.21 -4.09
CA LYS A 21 7.67 -1.86 -4.07
C LYS A 21 7.02 -1.56 -2.72
N ASN A 22 7.42 -0.47 -2.07
CA ASN A 22 6.82 -0.05 -0.80
C ASN A 22 5.76 1.01 -1.06
N TYR A 23 4.49 0.65 -0.89
CA TYR A 23 3.35 1.56 -1.04
C TYR A 23 3.06 2.40 0.21
N GLY A 24 3.73 2.11 1.33
CA GLY A 24 3.41 2.66 2.65
C GLY A 24 2.20 1.97 3.29
N ARG A 25 1.93 2.32 4.56
CA ARG A 25 0.82 1.76 5.35
C ARG A 25 0.01 2.88 5.98
N GLN A 26 -1.29 2.69 6.07
CA GLN A 26 -2.18 3.56 6.84
C GLN A 26 -2.22 3.08 8.29
N GLY A 27 -1.88 3.95 9.22
CA GLY A 27 -1.92 3.67 10.65
C GLY A 27 -3.36 3.52 11.15
N GLU A 28 -3.56 2.69 12.18
CA GLU A 28 -4.85 2.62 12.85
C GLU A 28 -5.22 3.95 13.50
N LEU A 29 -6.52 4.24 13.58
CA LEU A 29 -7.05 5.44 14.19
C LEU A 29 -6.81 5.38 15.70
N THR A 30 -6.04 6.34 16.21
CA THR A 30 -5.72 6.45 17.63
C THR A 30 -6.97 6.88 18.42
N GLN A 31 -7.00 6.58 19.72
CA GLN A 31 -8.14 7.00 20.55
C GLN A 31 -8.30 8.51 20.58
N TYR A 32 -7.19 9.25 20.62
CA TYR A 32 -7.21 10.71 20.61
C TYR A 32 -7.84 11.28 19.32
N GLU A 33 -7.52 10.69 18.16
CA GLU A 33 -8.18 11.05 16.89
C GLU A 33 -9.68 10.77 16.95
N LYS A 34 -10.11 9.60 17.46
CA LYS A 34 -11.54 9.26 17.61
C LYS A 34 -12.29 10.29 18.45
N ASP A 35 -11.70 10.69 19.56
CA ASP A 35 -12.35 11.60 20.52
C ASP A 35 -12.42 13.02 19.98
N THR A 36 -11.35 13.50 19.33
CA THR A 36 -11.19 14.92 18.96
C THR A 36 -11.65 15.28 17.56
N MET A 37 -11.67 14.34 16.62
CA MET A 37 -12.06 14.65 15.24
C MET A 37 -13.51 15.08 15.13
N THR A 38 -13.74 16.16 14.38
CA THR A 38 -15.04 16.64 13.94
C THR A 38 -15.51 15.87 12.71
N CYS A 39 -16.82 15.93 12.39
CA CYS A 39 -17.36 15.31 11.17
C CYS A 39 -16.63 15.76 9.88
N ARG A 40 -16.22 17.03 9.83
CA ARG A 40 -15.43 17.56 8.71
C ARG A 40 -14.06 16.89 8.61
N GLU A 41 -13.38 16.71 9.73
CA GLU A 41 -12.07 16.07 9.78
C GLU A 41 -12.16 14.58 9.44
N ILE A 42 -13.20 13.91 9.92
CA ILE A 42 -13.49 12.51 9.55
C ILE A 42 -13.67 12.40 8.03
N ALA A 43 -14.50 13.25 7.42
CA ALA A 43 -14.71 13.26 5.97
C ALA A 43 -13.42 13.55 5.19
N LEU A 44 -12.59 14.49 5.67
CA LEU A 44 -11.28 14.78 5.06
C LEU A 44 -10.31 13.60 5.16
N GLU A 45 -10.26 12.91 6.30
CA GLU A 45 -9.42 11.72 6.47
C GLU A 45 -9.90 10.55 5.60
N GLN A 46 -11.21 10.35 5.49
CA GLN A 46 -11.77 9.36 4.55
C GLN A 46 -11.35 9.66 3.11
N ALA A 47 -11.45 10.93 2.68
CA ALA A 47 -11.02 11.35 1.34
C ALA A 47 -9.52 11.13 1.10
N LYS A 48 -8.66 11.37 2.10
CA LYS A 48 -7.22 11.05 2.01
C LYS A 48 -6.97 9.56 1.83
N ILE A 49 -7.71 8.71 2.53
CA ILE A 49 -7.58 7.25 2.40
C ILE A 49 -8.02 6.79 1.01
N GLU A 50 -9.11 7.34 0.47
CA GLU A 50 -9.53 7.02 -0.90
C GLU A 50 -8.49 7.47 -1.93
N GLY A 51 -7.90 8.66 -1.77
CA GLY A 51 -6.78 9.11 -2.60
C GLY A 51 -5.53 8.22 -2.48
N PHE A 52 -5.24 7.70 -1.28
CA PHE A 52 -4.19 6.72 -1.09
C PHE A 52 -4.48 5.41 -1.84
N LYS A 53 -5.70 4.89 -1.74
CA LYS A 53 -6.12 3.67 -2.47
C LYS A 53 -5.99 3.86 -3.99
N GLU A 54 -6.44 5.01 -4.50
CA GLU A 54 -6.29 5.34 -5.93
C GLU A 54 -4.81 5.42 -6.33
N HIS A 55 -3.96 6.05 -5.51
CA HIS A 55 -2.52 6.10 -5.75
C HIS A 55 -1.90 4.71 -5.82
N VAL A 56 -2.20 3.83 -4.86
CA VAL A 56 -1.73 2.43 -4.85
C VAL A 56 -2.21 1.67 -6.07
N GLU A 57 -3.47 1.83 -6.46
CA GLU A 57 -4.02 1.19 -7.66
C GLU A 57 -3.33 1.68 -8.94
N LYS A 58 -3.14 3.00 -9.08
CA LYS A 58 -2.48 3.61 -10.23
C LYS A 58 -1.01 3.18 -10.32
N GLU A 59 -0.28 3.24 -9.22
CA GLU A 59 1.11 2.77 -9.11
C GLU A 59 1.25 1.28 -9.42
N SER A 60 0.24 0.47 -9.10
CA SER A 60 0.18 -0.96 -9.41
C SER A 60 -0.14 -1.24 -10.89
N GLN A 61 -0.96 -0.43 -11.55
CA GLN A 61 -1.30 -0.59 -12.97
C GLN A 61 -0.09 -0.37 -13.90
N PHE A 62 0.80 0.57 -13.56
CA PHE A 62 2.06 0.77 -14.29
C PHE A 62 3.01 -0.44 -14.18
N ASP A 63 2.86 -1.29 -13.17
CA ASP A 63 3.68 -2.48 -12.93
C ASP A 63 3.13 -3.71 -13.70
N GLY A 64 1.81 -3.82 -13.82
CA GLY A 64 1.13 -4.96 -14.46
C GLY A 64 1.28 -5.09 -15.97
N ARG A 65 1.68 -4.02 -16.68
CA ARG A 65 2.04 -4.07 -18.12
C ARG A 65 3.54 -4.00 -18.37
N SER A 66 4.29 -3.36 -17.47
CA SER A 66 5.75 -3.32 -17.58
C SER A 66 6.36 -4.69 -17.31
N VAL A 67 5.66 -5.56 -16.57
CA VAL A 67 6.10 -6.91 -16.19
C VAL A 67 5.10 -8.03 -16.63
N LEU A 68 5.19 -8.52 -17.88
CA LEU A 68 5.30 -9.98 -18.09
C LEU A 68 6.64 -10.52 -17.53
N SER A 69 7.49 -9.64 -17.01
CA SER A 69 8.73 -9.30 -17.71
C SER A 69 9.98 -9.41 -16.86
N PHE A 70 9.95 -10.00 -15.66
CA PHE A 70 11.21 -10.36 -15.01
C PHE A 70 11.20 -11.61 -14.10
N LEU A 71 10.41 -12.64 -14.42
CA LEU A 71 10.62 -14.04 -13.96
C LEU A 71 10.04 -14.40 -12.56
N GLY A 72 8.80 -14.90 -12.53
CA GLY A 72 8.31 -15.87 -11.53
C GLY A 72 8.03 -15.41 -10.09
N ASP A 73 9.00 -14.79 -9.41
CA ASP A 73 8.99 -14.62 -7.93
C ASP A 73 8.79 -13.16 -7.48
N PHE A 74 9.25 -12.19 -8.29
CA PHE A 74 9.15 -10.76 -7.97
C PHE A 74 7.73 -10.19 -8.06
N GLY A 75 6.86 -10.80 -8.88
CA GLY A 75 5.46 -10.38 -9.00
C GLY A 75 4.62 -10.68 -7.76
N VAL A 76 4.94 -11.77 -7.05
CA VAL A 76 4.19 -12.20 -5.84
C VAL A 76 4.40 -11.21 -4.70
N GLY A 77 5.64 -10.74 -4.49
CA GLY A 77 5.95 -9.75 -3.46
C GLY A 77 5.20 -8.43 -3.65
N ASN A 78 5.13 -7.91 -4.87
CA ASN A 78 4.43 -6.65 -5.16
C ASN A 78 2.90 -6.79 -5.03
N VAL A 79 2.33 -7.94 -5.38
CA VAL A 79 0.90 -8.22 -5.16
C VAL A 79 0.58 -8.32 -3.66
N ILE A 80 1.43 -9.01 -2.89
CA ILE A 80 1.28 -9.08 -1.43
C ILE A 80 1.38 -7.70 -0.81
N GLU A 81 2.40 -6.91 -1.18
CA GLU A 81 2.58 -5.57 -0.61
C GLU A 81 1.45 -4.61 -1.00
N LYS A 82 0.92 -4.70 -2.24
CA LYS A 82 -0.30 -3.99 -2.63
C LYS A 82 -1.48 -4.40 -1.74
N GLY A 83 -1.73 -5.69 -1.61
CA GLY A 83 -2.84 -6.22 -0.82
C GLY A 83 -2.77 -5.76 0.63
N GLU A 84 -1.57 -5.76 1.20
CA GLU A 84 -1.32 -5.34 2.57
C GLU A 84 -1.43 -3.81 2.75
N ALA A 85 -1.01 -3.01 1.76
CA ALA A 85 -1.26 -1.56 1.74
C ALA A 85 -2.76 -1.25 1.70
N LEU A 86 -3.51 -1.88 0.80
CA LEU A 86 -4.96 -1.70 0.69
C LEU A 86 -5.71 -2.19 1.94
N LYS A 87 -5.26 -3.30 2.54
CA LYS A 87 -5.82 -3.81 3.80
C LYS A 87 -5.61 -2.83 4.95
N SER A 88 -4.44 -2.18 5.04
CA SER A 88 -4.21 -1.14 6.05
C SER A 88 -5.13 0.07 5.84
N ALA A 89 -5.32 0.49 4.57
CA ALA A 89 -6.21 1.57 4.20
C ALA A 89 -7.69 1.26 4.55
N ASN A 90 -8.16 0.07 4.19
CA ASN A 90 -9.53 -0.37 4.48
C ASN A 90 -9.79 -0.44 5.99
N ARG A 91 -8.83 -0.94 6.78
CA ARG A 91 -8.96 -0.96 8.25
C ARG A 91 -9.13 0.44 8.83
N ARG A 92 -8.29 1.39 8.41
CA ARG A 92 -8.42 2.79 8.88
C ARG A 92 -9.74 3.41 8.42
N LEU A 93 -10.19 3.10 7.20
CA LEU A 93 -11.48 3.57 6.67
C LEU A 93 -12.67 3.03 7.47
N GLU A 94 -12.66 1.75 7.83
CA GLU A 94 -13.68 1.13 8.69
C GLU A 94 -13.73 1.83 10.05
N GLN A 95 -12.56 2.07 10.68
CA GLN A 95 -12.48 2.80 11.95
C GLN A 95 -13.04 4.22 11.84
N LEU A 96 -12.76 4.94 10.75
CA LEU A 96 -13.33 6.27 10.52
C LEU A 96 -14.85 6.24 10.34
N LYS A 97 -15.39 5.25 9.61
CA LYS A 97 -16.83 5.08 9.42
C LYS A 97 -17.55 4.71 10.73
N ASP A 98 -16.90 3.95 11.60
CA ASP A 98 -17.45 3.63 12.92
C ASP A 98 -17.53 4.89 13.79
N VAL A 99 -16.51 5.74 13.76
CA VAL A 99 -16.52 7.03 14.48
C VAL A 99 -17.54 7.99 13.86
N GLU A 100 -17.65 8.04 12.54
CA GLU A 100 -18.65 8.84 11.83
C GLU A 100 -20.07 8.54 12.31
N LYS A 101 -20.42 7.25 12.40
CA LYS A 101 -21.72 6.78 12.93
C LYS A 101 -21.90 7.11 14.41
N GLN A 102 -20.87 6.91 15.23
CA GLN A 102 -20.92 7.22 16.66
C GLN A 102 -21.12 8.70 16.94
N LYS A 103 -20.69 9.56 16.01
CA LYS A 103 -20.84 11.02 16.09
C LYS A 103 -22.04 11.55 15.31
N GLU A 104 -22.88 10.66 14.75
CA GLU A 104 -24.09 11.02 13.99
C GLU A 104 -23.80 12.00 12.84
N CYS A 105 -22.61 11.88 12.23
CA CYS A 105 -22.19 12.74 11.14
C CYS A 105 -23.01 12.41 9.88
N GLY A 106 -23.81 13.37 9.39
CA GLY A 106 -24.67 13.19 8.22
C GLY A 106 -26.14 12.88 8.55
N GLU A 107 -26.51 12.86 9.84
CA GLU A 107 -27.89 12.96 10.28
C GLU A 107 -28.26 14.46 10.39
N GLU A 108 -28.66 15.05 9.27
CA GLU A 108 -29.37 16.34 9.21
C GLU A 108 -30.85 16.11 8.83
#